data_AF-A0A3A5WG69-F1
#
_entry.id   AF-A0A3A5WG69-F1
#
_cell.length_a   1.000
_cell.length_b   1.000
_cell.length_c   1.000
_cell.angle_alpha   90.00
_cell.angle_beta   90.00
_cell.angle_gamma   90.00
#
_symmetry.space_group_name_H-M   'P 1'
#
loop_
_entity.id
_entity.type
_entity.pdbx_description
1 polymer ?
#
loop_
_entity_poly.entity_id
_entity_poly.type
_entity_poly.pdbx_seq_one_letter_code
_entity_poly.pdbx_strand_id
1 'polypeptide(L)'
;MEFSTIGAEDSLEEAKARLESVDALIVWGSSNILGVLTNEHLAKSGNCGSACELDVLVDPNPELNMIWKPKFIIVTDDGEPVILSRGS
;
A
#
# COMPACT_ATOMS: atom_id res chain seq x y z
N MET A 1 -2.05 -11.83 1.92
CA MET A 1 -1.22 -11.14 0.91
C MET A 1 0.09 -10.85 1.59
N GLU A 2 1.19 -11.35 1.07
CA GLU A 2 2.52 -11.03 1.59
C GLU A 2 2.88 -9.61 1.16
N PHE A 3 3.38 -8.81 2.10
CA PHE A 3 3.69 -7.41 1.82
C PHE A 3 4.99 -6.98 2.48
N SER A 4 5.54 -5.87 2.00
CA SER A 4 6.62 -5.14 2.64
C SER A 4 6.31 -3.64 2.61
N THR A 5 7.21 -2.81 3.11
CA THR A 5 7.07 -1.34 3.10
C THR A 5 8.08 -0.71 2.15
N ILE A 6 7.76 0.47 1.64
CA ILE A 6 8.65 1.29 0.81
C ILE A 6 8.33 2.78 1.01
N GLY A 7 9.32 3.66 0.86
CA GLY A 7 9.12 5.09 0.91
C GLY A 7 8.49 5.65 -0.36
N ALA A 8 7.73 6.72 -0.23
CA ALA A 8 7.09 7.42 -1.35
C ALA A 8 8.11 8.00 -2.35
N GLU A 9 9.27 8.41 -1.84
CA GLU A 9 10.35 9.01 -2.61
C GLU A 9 11.26 7.96 -3.29
N ASP A 10 11.07 6.67 -2.98
CA ASP A 10 11.86 5.59 -3.59
C ASP A 10 11.50 5.38 -5.06
N SER A 11 12.46 4.82 -5.79
CA SER A 11 12.33 4.54 -7.22
C SER A 11 11.41 3.34 -7.51
N LEU A 12 10.79 3.34 -8.69
CA LEU A 12 9.96 2.21 -9.12
C LEU A 12 10.80 0.97 -9.46
N GLU A 13 12.07 1.14 -9.81
CA GLU A 13 13.04 0.05 -9.97
C GLU A 13 13.26 -0.70 -8.65
N GLU A 14 13.39 0.03 -7.54
CA GLU A 14 13.53 -0.57 -6.22
C GLU A 14 12.23 -1.28 -5.79
N ALA A 15 11.08 -0.64 -6.02
CA ALA A 15 9.79 -1.27 -5.79
C ALA A 15 9.65 -2.58 -6.58
N LYS A 16 10.04 -2.57 -7.85
CA LYS A 16 9.99 -3.75 -8.71
C LYS A 16 10.82 -4.89 -8.15
N ALA A 17 12.06 -4.62 -7.71
CA ALA A 17 12.92 -5.64 -7.11
C ALA A 17 12.30 -6.24 -5.83
N ARG A 18 11.68 -5.42 -4.98
CA ARG A 18 11.01 -5.93 -3.76
C ARG A 18 9.76 -6.75 -4.09
N LEU A 19 8.98 -6.34 -5.09
CA LEU A 19 7.79 -7.04 -5.58
C LEU A 19 8.09 -8.39 -6.27
N GLU A 20 9.36 -8.76 -6.47
CA GLU A 20 9.73 -10.13 -6.85
C GLU A 20 9.57 -11.13 -5.69
N SER A 21 9.58 -10.64 -4.44
CA SER A 21 9.51 -11.46 -3.23
C SER A 21 8.22 -11.30 -2.42
N VAL A 22 7.40 -10.29 -2.71
CA VAL A 22 6.12 -10.02 -2.02
C VAL A 22 5.03 -9.64 -3.03
N ASP A 23 3.77 -9.80 -2.65
CA ASP A 23 2.63 -9.48 -3.53
C ASP A 23 2.41 -7.97 -3.70
N ALA A 24 2.74 -7.19 -2.66
CA ALA A 24 2.45 -5.76 -2.58
C ALA A 24 3.42 -5.00 -1.66
N LEU A 25 3.51 -3.69 -1.86
CA LEU A 25 4.27 -2.77 -1.00
C LEU A 25 3.35 -1.71 -0.43
N ILE A 26 3.41 -1.49 0.88
CA ILE A 26 2.77 -0.36 1.54
C ILE A 26 3.69 0.85 1.40
N VAL A 27 3.17 1.92 0.80
CA VAL A 27 3.92 3.13 0.51
C VAL A 27 3.77 4.12 1.65
N TRP A 28 4.90 4.48 2.25
CA TRP A 28 5.01 5.42 3.36
C TRP A 28 5.41 6.82 2.86
N GLY A 29 4.61 7.81 3.21
CA GLY A 29 5.02 9.21 3.20
C GLY A 29 5.84 9.56 4.44
N SER A 30 6.06 10.86 4.68
CA SER A 30 6.90 11.31 5.79
C SER A 30 6.39 10.93 7.19
N SER A 31 5.08 10.71 7.36
CA SER A 31 4.50 10.36 8.67
C SER A 31 3.21 9.54 8.57
N ASN A 32 2.83 9.09 7.38
CA ASN A 32 1.58 8.40 7.15
C ASN A 32 1.70 7.44 5.96
N ILE A 33 0.85 6.41 5.97
CA ILE A 33 0.67 5.54 4.82
C ILE A 33 -0.06 6.35 3.73
N LEU A 34 0.48 6.31 2.52
CA LEU A 34 -0.12 6.95 1.35
C LEU A 34 -0.98 5.99 0.55
N GLY A 35 -0.51 4.76 0.38
CA GLY A 35 -1.16 3.82 -0.53
C GLY A 35 -0.49 2.47 -0.61
N VAL A 36 -0.90 1.68 -1.59
CA VAL A 36 -0.39 0.33 -1.86
C VAL A 36 0.10 0.23 -3.30
N LEU A 37 1.30 -0.29 -3.49
CA LEU A 37 1.90 -0.53 -4.80
C LEU A 37 1.93 -2.04 -5.09
N THR A 38 1.54 -2.42 -6.30
CA THR A 38 1.56 -3.81 -6.79
C THR A 38 2.23 -3.83 -8.16
N ASN A 39 2.49 -5.02 -8.70
CA ASN A 39 3.08 -5.18 -10.03
C ASN A 39 2.29 -4.45 -11.14
N GLU A 40 0.97 -4.29 -10.98
CA GLU A 40 0.11 -3.57 -11.94
C GLU A 40 0.40 -2.07 -11.97
N HIS A 41 0.90 -1.51 -10.88
CA HIS A 41 1.19 -0.08 -10.74
C HIS A 41 2.58 0.32 -11.25
N LEU A 42 3.47 -0.64 -11.48
CA LEU A 42 4.84 -0.40 -11.97
C LEU A 42 4.90 0.11 -13.41
N ALA A 43 3.81 0.01 -14.17
CA ALA A 43 3.73 0.58 -15.52
C ALA A 43 3.61 2.12 -15.53
N LYS A 44 3.38 2.74 -14.37
CA LYS A 44 3.30 4.20 -14.23
C LYS A 44 4.70 4.84 -14.20
N SER A 45 4.78 6.13 -14.49
CA SER A 45 6.01 6.93 -14.38
C SER A 45 6.05 7.68 -13.05
N GLY A 46 7.25 7.95 -12.53
CA GLY A 46 7.47 8.77 -11.33
C GLY A 46 8.11 7.98 -10.18
N ASN A 47 7.78 8.35 -8.94
CA ASN A 47 8.21 7.66 -7.73
C ASN A 47 7.08 6.75 -7.17
N CYS A 48 7.41 5.95 -6.16
CA CYS A 48 6.45 5.04 -5.52
C CYS A 48 5.19 5.77 -5.01
N GLY A 49 5.33 6.98 -4.48
CA GLY A 49 4.21 7.82 -4.02
C GLY A 49 3.24 8.17 -5.14
N SER A 50 3.74 8.56 -6.31
CA SER A 50 2.92 8.89 -7.48
C SER A 50 2.29 7.67 -8.16
N ALA A 51 2.90 6.50 -8.05
CA ALA A 51 2.45 5.29 -8.72
C ALA A 51 1.44 4.46 -7.90
N CYS A 52 1.46 4.58 -6.58
CA CYS A 52 0.63 3.74 -5.70
C CYS A 52 -0.89 3.91 -5.90
N GLU A 53 -1.64 2.90 -5.47
CA GLU A 53 -3.09 2.96 -5.32
C GLU A 53 -3.41 3.66 -4.01
N LEU A 54 -4.26 4.68 -4.10
CA LEU A 54 -4.67 5.53 -2.96
C LEU A 54 -6.01 5.10 -2.39
N ASP A 55 -6.73 4.21 -3.07
CA ASP A 55 -7.97 3.59 -2.60
C ASP A 55 -7.70 2.56 -1.48
N VAL A 56 -7.27 3.08 -0.34
CA VAL A 56 -6.79 2.33 0.82
C VAL A 56 -7.47 2.83 2.08
N LEU A 57 -7.87 1.91 2.94
CA LEU A 57 -8.38 2.21 4.28
C LEU A 57 -7.43 1.64 5.33
N VAL A 58 -6.93 2.51 6.20
CA VAL A 58 -6.03 2.17 7.30
C VAL A 58 -6.85 2.10 8.60
N ASP A 59 -6.66 1.03 9.37
CA ASP A 59 -7.37 0.73 10.62
C ASP A 59 -8.90 0.89 10.50
N PRO A 60 -9.54 0.14 9.59
CA PRO A 60 -10.97 0.30 9.33
C PRO A 60 -11.80 -0.06 10.56
N ASN A 61 -12.77 0.81 10.89
CA ASN A 61 -13.95 0.36 11.63
C ASN A 61 -14.87 -0.43 10.67
N PRO A 62 -15.44 -1.59 11.09
CA PRO A 62 -16.40 -2.36 10.29
C PRO A 62 -17.43 -1.53 9.50
N GLU A 63 -17.96 -0.47 10.09
CA GLU A 63 -18.94 0.43 9.45
C GLU A 63 -18.35 1.21 8.26
N LEU A 64 -17.12 1.74 8.41
CA LEU A 64 -16.44 2.48 7.34
C LEU A 64 -16.10 1.57 6.16
N ASN A 65 -15.69 0.33 6.45
CA ASN A 65 -15.38 -0.63 5.41
C ASN A 65 -16.60 -0.96 4.53
N MET A 66 -17.79 -1.13 5.14
CA MET A 66 -19.03 -1.38 4.41
C MET A 66 -19.47 -0.22 3.50
N ILE A 67 -19.17 1.02 3.91
CA ILE A 67 -19.58 2.22 3.18
C ILE A 67 -18.59 2.52 2.05
N TRP A 68 -17.29 2.52 2.34
CA TRP A 68 -16.26 2.93 1.38
C TRP A 68 -15.91 1.85 0.37
N LYS A 69 -15.95 0.57 0.77
CA LYS A 69 -15.51 -0.56 -0.08
C LYS A 69 -14.14 -0.30 -0.72
N PRO A 70 -13.10 -0.07 0.09
CA PRO A 70 -11.78 0.29 -0.40
C PRO A 70 -11.18 -0.87 -1.20
N LYS A 71 -10.23 -0.59 -2.10
CA LYS A 71 -9.49 -1.67 -2.77
C LYS A 71 -8.54 -2.41 -1.84
N PHE A 72 -7.90 -1.68 -0.93
CA PHE A 72 -6.98 -2.25 0.05
C PHE A 72 -7.32 -1.84 1.47
N ILE A 73 -7.08 -2.75 2.39
CA ILE A 73 -7.25 -2.56 3.82
C ILE A 73 -5.91 -2.85 4.50
N ILE A 74 -5.46 -1.90 5.31
CA ILE A 74 -4.25 -2.01 6.12
C ILE A 74 -4.65 -1.97 7.59
N VAL A 75 -4.13 -2.91 8.38
CA VAL A 75 -4.23 -2.88 9.84
C VAL A 75 -2.85 -2.63 10.41
N THR A 76 -2.77 -1.70 11.36
CA THR A 76 -1.53 -1.35 12.07
C THR A 76 -1.55 -1.86 13.50
N ASP A 77 -0.35 -2.13 14.04
CA ASP A 77 -0.11 -2.37 15.46
C ASP A 77 1.00 -1.41 15.90
N ASP A 78 0.71 -0.57 16.89
CA ASP A 78 1.57 0.55 17.33
C ASP A 78 2.05 1.47 16.18
N GLY A 79 1.21 1.64 15.14
CA GLY A 79 1.50 2.47 13.98
C GLY A 79 2.27 1.76 12.84
N GLU A 80 2.72 0.52 13.05
CA GLU A 80 3.40 -0.28 12.03
C GLU A 80 2.41 -1.21 11.31
N PRO A 81 2.49 -1.37 9.97
CA PRO A 81 1.53 -2.19 9.25
C PRO A 81 1.79 -3.67 9.52
N VAL A 82 0.78 -4.38 10.01
CA VAL A 82 0.86 -5.82 10.33
C VAL A 82 0.03 -6.69 9.38
N ILE A 83 -1.00 -6.12 8.75
CA ILE A 83 -1.86 -6.84 7.82
C ILE A 83 -2.15 -5.98 6.60
N LEU A 84 -2.04 -6.59 5.42
CA LEU A 84 -2.56 -6.07 4.15
C LEU A 84 -3.56 -7.07 3.55
N SER A 85 -4.73 -6.57 3.18
CA SER A 85 -5.77 -7.37 2.51
C SER A 85 -6.46 -6.57 1.40
N ARG A 86 -7.12 -7.28 0.48
CA ARG A 86 -8.01 -6.63 -0.48
C ARG A 86 -9.36 -6.35 0.19
N GLY A 87 -9.86 -5.13 0.01
CA GLY A 87 -11.23 -4.82 0.41
C GLY A 87 -12.26 -5.45 -0.53
N SER A 88 -13.51 -5.49 -0.07
CA SER A 88 -14.62 -6.28 -0.61
C SER A 88 -15.69 -5.43 -1.28
#